data_AF-A0A2Z6GDY3-F1
#
_entry.id   AF-A0A2Z6GDY3-F1
#
_cell.length_a   1.000
_cell.length_b   1.000
_cell.length_c   1.000
_cell.angle_alpha   90.00
_cell.angle_beta   90.00
_cell.angle_gamma   90.00
#
_symmetry.space_group_name_H-M   'P 1'
#
loop_
_entity.id
_entity.type
_entity.pdbx_description
1 polymer ?
#
loop_
_entity_poly.entity_id
_entity_poly.type
_entity_poly.pdbx_seq_one_letter_code
_entity_poly.pdbx_strand_id
1 'polypeptide(L)'
;MSDVTSRLHDERDALNAFVTLLETEQVILTSEDTSPLLDLAESKSKSANRLTVIINARRDALRNTGGLDMSSWLQSVAPNALPIWLEILQLAERAQQLNNTNGELIQVRMRHNQQALGVLHSAASNSAGLYGRDGQPNLPSARRTLGTV
;
A
#
# COMPACT_ATOMS: atom_id res chain seq x y z
N MET A 1 13.03 28.63 22.18
CA MET A 1 12.63 28.89 20.77
C MET A 1 13.27 27.89 19.79
N SER A 2 14.49 27.40 20.04
CA SER A 2 15.18 26.39 19.20
C SER A 2 14.54 24.99 19.18
N ASP A 3 13.78 24.64 20.22
CA ASP A 3 13.19 23.30 20.37
C ASP A 3 12.08 23.01 19.35
N VAL A 4 11.25 24.00 19.02
CA VAL A 4 10.17 23.84 18.03
C VAL A 4 10.73 23.66 16.62
N THR A 5 11.73 24.45 16.24
CA THR A 5 12.38 24.34 14.93
C THR A 5 13.15 23.03 14.78
N SER A 6 13.78 22.52 15.85
CA SER A 6 14.42 21.20 15.84
C SER A 6 13.42 20.08 15.62
N ARG A 7 12.30 20.09 16.35
CA ARG A 7 11.25 19.07 16.21
C ARG A 7 10.61 19.06 14.82
N LEU A 8 10.47 20.23 14.19
CA LEU A 8 10.00 20.33 12.80
C LEU A 8 11.01 19.78 11.78
N HIS A 9 12.31 19.98 12.01
CA HIS A 9 13.33 19.35 11.17
C HIS A 9 13.30 17.83 11.31
N ASP A 10 13.21 17.31 12.52
CA ASP A 10 13.11 15.85 12.76
C ASP A 10 11.86 15.25 12.10
N GLU A 11 10.74 15.99 12.14
CA GLU A 11 9.51 15.59 11.47
C GLU A 11 9.67 15.58 9.95
N ARG A 12 10.27 16.63 9.37
CA ARG A 12 10.56 16.69 7.93
C ARG A 12 11.46 15.53 7.49
N ASP A 13 12.53 15.25 8.23
CA ASP A 13 13.48 14.21 7.88
C ASP A 13 12.86 12.81 7.98
N ALA A 14 12.01 12.58 8.99
CA ALA A 14 11.22 11.35 9.11
C ALA A 14 10.22 11.20 7.95
N LEU A 15 9.57 12.30 7.53
CA LEU A 15 8.64 12.28 6.40
C LEU A 15 9.36 12.01 5.07
N ASN A 16 10.53 12.61 4.88
CA ASN A 16 11.33 12.42 3.68
C ASN A 16 11.81 10.96 3.58
N ALA A 17 12.28 10.38 4.70
CA ALA A 17 12.63 8.96 4.75
C ALA A 17 11.44 8.04 4.40
N PHE A 18 10.23 8.42 4.81
CA PHE A 18 9.02 7.69 4.46
C PHE A 18 8.65 7.81 2.98
N VAL A 19 8.80 9.00 2.38
CA VAL A 19 8.61 9.21 0.94
C VAL A 19 9.57 8.34 0.14
N THR A 20 10.86 8.35 0.46
CA THR A 20 11.87 7.50 -0.19
C THR A 20 11.52 6.01 -0.10
N LEU A 21 10.97 5.58 1.05
CA LEU A 21 10.53 4.20 1.24
C LEU A 21 9.32 3.86 0.36
N LEU A 22 8.36 4.78 0.18
CA LEU A 22 7.23 4.60 -0.73
C LEU A 22 7.65 4.59 -2.21
N GLU A 23 8.63 5.40 -2.59
CA GLU A 23 9.20 5.38 -3.95
C GLU A 23 9.92 4.05 -4.22
N THR A 24 10.67 3.55 -3.24
CA THR A 24 11.31 2.22 -3.31
C THR A 24 10.27 1.11 -3.44
N GLU A 25 9.16 1.20 -2.70
CA GLU A 25 8.02 0.28 -2.83
C GLU A 25 7.41 0.33 -4.23
N GLN A 26 7.23 1.50 -4.82
CA GLN A 26 6.71 1.62 -6.18
C GLN A 26 7.61 0.93 -7.22
N VAL A 27 8.94 1.10 -7.09
CA VAL A 27 9.92 0.46 -7.98
C VAL A 27 9.88 -1.07 -7.84
N ILE A 28 9.83 -1.58 -6.61
CA ILE A 28 9.75 -3.03 -6.35
C ILE A 28 8.39 -3.59 -6.84
N LEU A 29 7.29 -2.86 -6.60
CA LEU A 29 5.96 -3.22 -7.11
C LEU A 29 5.86 -3.16 -8.64
N THR A 30 6.78 -2.50 -9.33
CA THR A 30 6.86 -2.52 -10.79
C THR A 30 7.78 -3.63 -11.29
N SER A 31 8.69 -4.12 -10.45
CA SER A 31 9.64 -5.19 -10.78
C SER A 31 8.99 -6.58 -10.74
N GLU A 32 9.60 -7.56 -11.43
CA GLU A 32 9.14 -8.96 -11.41
C GLU A 32 9.47 -9.66 -10.08
N ASP A 33 10.50 -9.19 -9.36
CA ASP A 33 10.97 -9.81 -8.13
C ASP A 33 10.23 -9.25 -6.88
N THR A 34 9.37 -10.08 -6.32
CA THR A 34 8.53 -9.75 -5.16
C THR A 34 9.11 -10.21 -3.82
N SER A 35 10.26 -10.89 -3.82
CA SER A 35 10.92 -11.35 -2.58
C SER A 35 11.12 -10.25 -1.52
N PRO A 36 11.46 -8.99 -1.87
CA PRO A 36 11.67 -7.94 -0.88
C PRO A 36 10.38 -7.28 -0.34
N LEU A 37 9.20 -7.60 -0.89
CA LEU A 37 7.96 -6.90 -0.52
C LEU A 37 7.54 -7.12 0.94
N LEU A 38 7.86 -8.29 1.52
CA LEU A 38 7.50 -8.59 2.90
C LEU A 38 8.33 -7.75 3.90
N ASP A 39 9.64 -7.69 3.69
CA ASP A 39 10.56 -6.88 4.52
C ASP A 39 10.27 -5.37 4.38
N LEU A 40 9.85 -4.96 3.18
CA LEU A 40 9.45 -3.59 2.91
C LEU A 40 8.13 -3.23 3.59
N ALA A 41 7.16 -4.15 3.64
CA ALA A 41 5.90 -3.95 4.34
C ALA A 41 6.12 -3.76 5.86
N GLU A 42 7.04 -4.52 6.46
CA GLU A 42 7.42 -4.35 7.87
C GLU A 42 8.09 -2.98 8.11
N SER A 43 9.04 -2.62 7.25
CA SER A 43 9.74 -1.32 7.31
C SER A 43 8.78 -0.13 7.13
N LYS A 44 7.78 -0.27 6.25
CA LYS A 44 6.69 0.70 6.06
C LYS A 44 5.83 0.83 7.30
N SER A 45 5.40 -0.28 7.90
CA SER A 45 4.59 -0.29 9.12
C SER A 45 5.31 0.41 10.28
N LYS A 46 6.61 0.14 10.45
CA LYS A 46 7.44 0.80 11.46
C LYS A 46 7.54 2.31 11.22
N SER A 47 7.76 2.72 9.98
CA SER A 47 7.88 4.14 9.61
C SER A 47 6.55 4.88 9.74
N ALA A 48 5.43 4.25 9.35
CA ALA A 48 4.09 4.80 9.51
C ALA A 48 3.68 4.98 10.98
N ASN A 49 4.04 4.02 11.84
CA ASN A 49 3.83 4.15 13.28
C ASN A 49 4.65 5.32 13.86
N ARG A 50 5.92 5.46 13.47
CA ARG A 50 6.76 6.57 13.91
C ARG A 50 6.20 7.93 13.48
N LEU A 51 5.74 8.05 12.24
CA LEU A 51 5.05 9.24 11.74
C LEU A 51 3.77 9.55 12.52
N THR A 52 2.96 8.53 12.79
CA THR A 52 1.73 8.68 13.56
C THR A 52 2.00 9.22 14.96
N VAL A 53 3.04 8.72 15.64
CA VAL A 53 3.45 9.23 16.96
C VAL A 53 3.87 10.70 16.88
N ILE A 54 4.68 11.09 15.90
CA ILE A 54 5.14 12.48 15.74
C ILE A 54 3.95 13.41 15.45
N ILE A 55 3.07 13.04 14.51
CA ILE A 55 1.90 13.81 14.13
C ILE A 55 0.93 13.97 15.31
N ASN A 56 0.70 12.91 16.08
CA ASN A 56 -0.16 12.96 17.25
C ASN A 56 0.44 13.84 18.34
N ALA A 57 1.74 13.71 18.63
CA ALA A 57 2.42 14.58 19.60
C ALA A 57 2.34 16.06 19.19
N ARG A 58 2.45 16.37 17.88
CA ARG A 58 2.24 17.71 17.35
C ARG A 58 0.80 18.17 17.50
N ARG A 59 -0.17 17.32 17.14
CA ARG A 59 -1.61 17.63 17.21
C ARG A 59 -2.05 17.86 18.66
N ASP A 60 -1.51 17.12 19.62
CA ASP A 60 -1.75 17.32 21.04
C ASP A 60 -1.11 18.61 21.55
N ALA A 61 0.12 18.94 21.11
CA ALA A 61 0.73 20.23 21.40
C ALA A 61 -0.12 21.40 20.87
N LEU A 62 -0.72 21.27 19.68
CA LEU A 62 -1.59 22.28 19.07
C LEU A 62 -2.98 22.36 19.74
N ARG A 63 -3.51 21.25 20.28
CA ARG A 63 -4.73 21.28 21.10
C ARG A 63 -4.55 22.15 22.34
N ASN A 64 -3.35 22.14 22.92
CA ASN A 64 -3.01 22.94 24.09
C ASN A 64 -2.84 24.44 23.78
N THR A 65 -2.78 24.83 22.50
CA THR A 65 -2.66 26.25 22.06
C THR A 65 -4.01 26.89 21.77
N GLY A 66 -5.12 26.29 22.21
CA GLY A 66 -6.46 26.86 22.09
C GLY A 66 -7.11 26.71 20.72
N GLY A 67 -6.63 25.77 19.89
CA GLY A 67 -7.24 25.48 18.57
C GLY A 67 -6.81 26.41 17.43
N LEU A 68 -5.74 27.20 17.63
CA LEU A 68 -5.09 27.91 16.53
C LEU A 68 -4.54 26.91 15.51
N ASP A 69 -4.63 27.25 14.22
CA ASP A 69 -3.96 26.49 13.17
C ASP A 69 -2.44 26.54 13.36
N MET A 70 -1.74 25.47 12.98
CA MET A 70 -0.29 25.34 13.16
C MET A 70 0.46 26.47 12.46
N SER A 71 -0.04 26.92 11.30
CA SER A 71 0.51 28.04 10.54
C SER A 71 0.43 29.35 11.36
N SER A 72 -0.74 29.67 11.89
CA SER A 72 -0.99 30.84 12.75
C SER A 72 -0.21 30.79 14.07
N TRP A 73 -0.10 29.59 14.66
CA TRP A 73 0.69 29.38 15.88
C TRP A 73 2.19 29.57 15.59
N LEU A 74 2.71 29.01 14.51
CA LEU A 74 4.11 29.21 14.10
C LEU A 74 4.38 30.68 13.75
N GLN A 75 3.43 31.39 13.16
CA GLN A 75 3.60 32.80 12.87
C GLN A 75 3.80 33.66 14.13
N SER A 76 3.15 33.28 15.24
CA SER A 76 3.29 33.98 16.52
C SER A 76 4.50 33.54 17.35
N VAL A 77 4.91 32.26 17.26
CA VAL A 77 5.98 31.70 18.10
C VAL A 77 7.34 31.64 17.39
N ALA A 78 7.36 31.30 16.10
CA ALA A 78 8.57 31.07 15.33
C ALA A 78 8.31 31.24 13.80
N PRO A 79 8.18 32.49 13.30
CA PRO A 79 7.87 32.75 11.90
C PRO A 79 8.92 32.17 10.94
N ASN A 80 10.16 32.01 11.40
CA ASN A 80 11.26 31.42 10.63
C ASN A 80 11.05 29.92 10.33
N ALA A 81 10.14 29.24 11.04
CA ALA A 81 9.84 27.82 10.85
C ALA A 81 8.61 27.57 9.95
N LEU A 82 7.92 28.63 9.50
CA LEU A 82 6.82 28.53 8.52
C LEU A 82 7.24 27.86 7.19
N PRO A 83 8.41 28.15 6.60
CA PRO A 83 8.84 27.49 5.36
C PRO A 83 8.98 25.97 5.54
N ILE A 84 9.57 25.54 6.66
CA ILE A 84 9.74 24.11 6.99
C ILE A 84 8.37 23.43 7.15
N TRP A 85 7.41 24.12 7.76
CA TRP A 85 6.04 23.62 7.88
C TRP A 85 5.36 23.42 6.52
N LEU A 86 5.54 24.36 5.59
CA LEU A 86 5.02 24.23 4.23
C LEU A 86 5.67 23.06 3.49
N GLU A 87 6.98 22.84 3.64
CA GLU A 87 7.67 21.67 3.09
C GLU A 87 7.10 20.36 3.64
N ILE A 88 6.83 20.29 4.95
CA ILE A 88 6.21 19.11 5.59
C ILE A 88 4.83 18.83 4.97
N LEU A 89 4.01 19.86 4.74
CA LEU A 89 2.70 19.71 4.10
C LEU A 89 2.82 19.17 2.67
N GLN A 90 3.76 19.69 1.88
CA GLN A 90 4.02 19.20 0.53
C GLN A 90 4.51 17.74 0.51
N LEU A 91 5.43 17.40 1.41
CA LEU A 91 5.92 16.02 1.55
C LEU A 91 4.78 15.07 2.00
N ALA A 92 3.86 15.53 2.85
CA ALA A 92 2.72 14.75 3.29
C ALA A 92 1.73 14.48 2.15
N GLU A 93 1.45 15.49 1.32
CA GLU A 93 0.62 15.34 0.12
C GLU A 93 1.26 14.33 -0.85
N ARG A 94 2.57 14.46 -1.10
CA ARG A 94 3.32 13.51 -1.93
C ARG A 94 3.27 12.09 -1.38
N ALA A 95 3.47 11.92 -0.08
CA ALA A 95 3.38 10.62 0.58
C ALA A 95 1.98 10.01 0.44
N GLN A 96 0.92 10.83 0.54
CA GLN A 96 -0.45 10.38 0.36
C GLN A 96 -0.71 9.91 -1.08
N GLN A 97 -0.24 10.67 -2.07
CA GLN A 97 -0.34 10.29 -3.48
C GLN A 97 0.39 8.97 -3.76
N LEU A 98 1.64 8.84 -3.30
CA LEU A 98 2.42 7.61 -3.44
C LEU A 98 1.73 6.41 -2.74
N ASN A 99 1.16 6.62 -1.55
CA ASN A 99 0.45 5.57 -0.84
C ASN A 99 -0.79 5.10 -1.61
N ASN A 100 -1.58 6.02 -2.17
CA ASN A 100 -2.73 5.69 -3.00
C ASN A 100 -2.31 4.89 -4.24
N THR A 101 -1.30 5.36 -4.97
CA THR A 101 -0.77 4.68 -6.16
C THR A 101 -0.24 3.27 -5.82
N ASN A 102 0.54 3.14 -4.74
CA ASN A 102 1.06 1.85 -4.29
C ASN A 102 -0.10 0.90 -3.89
N GLY A 103 -1.15 1.42 -3.25
CA GLY A 103 -2.35 0.67 -2.92
C GLY A 103 -3.08 0.13 -4.15
N GLU A 104 -3.23 0.94 -5.20
CA GLU A 104 -3.83 0.51 -6.47
C GLU A 104 -2.99 -0.58 -7.16
N LEU A 105 -1.66 -0.41 -7.22
CA LEU A 105 -0.73 -1.41 -7.76
C LEU A 105 -0.83 -2.76 -7.05
N ILE A 106 -0.90 -2.75 -5.72
CA ILE A 106 -1.09 -3.95 -4.90
C ILE A 106 -2.42 -4.63 -5.26
N GLN A 107 -3.51 -3.88 -5.38
CA GLN A 107 -4.81 -4.45 -5.75
C GLN A 107 -4.82 -5.07 -7.15
N VAL A 108 -4.21 -4.41 -8.13
CA VAL A 108 -4.11 -4.93 -9.51
C VAL A 108 -3.32 -6.25 -9.52
N ARG A 109 -2.17 -6.31 -8.85
CA ARG A 109 -1.37 -7.54 -8.75
C ARG A 109 -2.11 -8.66 -8.02
N MET A 110 -2.83 -8.35 -6.94
CA MET A 110 -3.62 -9.33 -6.20
C MET A 110 -4.72 -9.95 -7.09
N ARG A 111 -5.44 -9.12 -7.85
CA ARG A 111 -6.45 -9.60 -8.82
C ARG A 111 -5.81 -10.49 -9.89
N HIS A 112 -4.68 -10.08 -10.45
CA HIS A 112 -3.98 -10.87 -11.48
C HIS A 112 -3.50 -12.23 -10.93
N ASN A 113 -2.97 -12.26 -9.71
CA ASN A 113 -2.56 -13.51 -9.05
C ASN A 113 -3.77 -14.42 -8.77
N GLN A 114 -4.87 -13.89 -8.23
CA GLN A 114 -6.12 -14.64 -8.04
C GLN A 114 -6.69 -15.17 -9.36
N GLN A 115 -6.63 -14.39 -10.44
CA GLN A 115 -7.05 -14.83 -11.77
C GLN A 115 -6.13 -15.93 -12.31
N ALA A 116 -4.81 -15.79 -12.21
CA ALA A 116 -3.85 -16.82 -12.62
C ALA A 116 -4.04 -18.13 -11.82
N LEU A 117 -4.21 -18.04 -10.50
CA LEU A 117 -4.57 -19.17 -9.65
C LEU A 117 -5.92 -19.77 -10.04
N GLY A 118 -6.92 -18.94 -10.35
CA GLY A 118 -8.23 -19.39 -10.83
C GLY A 118 -8.12 -20.15 -12.15
N VAL A 119 -7.30 -19.67 -13.10
CA VAL A 119 -7.02 -20.35 -14.37
C VAL A 119 -6.30 -21.67 -14.13
N LEU A 120 -5.24 -21.70 -13.32
CA LEU A 120 -4.53 -22.94 -12.97
C LEU A 120 -5.45 -23.95 -12.26
N HIS A 121 -6.28 -23.49 -11.31
CA HIS A 121 -7.22 -24.33 -10.59
C HIS A 121 -8.33 -24.86 -11.51
N SER A 122 -8.85 -24.02 -12.40
CA SER A 122 -9.84 -24.43 -13.42
C SER A 122 -9.24 -25.39 -14.45
N ALA A 123 -7.98 -25.22 -14.84
CA ALA A 123 -7.28 -26.13 -15.74
C ALA A 123 -7.01 -27.48 -15.06
N ALA A 124 -6.62 -27.48 -13.78
CA ALA A 124 -6.46 -28.70 -12.99
C ALA A 124 -7.79 -29.45 -12.77
N SER A 125 -8.89 -28.74 -12.49
CA SER A 125 -10.21 -29.35 -12.32
C SER A 125 -10.85 -29.80 -13.64
N ASN A 126 -10.67 -29.07 -14.74
CA ASN A 126 -11.10 -29.51 -16.07
C ASN A 126 -10.27 -30.68 -16.60
N SER A 127 -8.99 -30.80 -16.22
CA SER A 127 -8.16 -31.98 -16.52
C SER A 127 -8.59 -33.21 -15.71
N ALA A 128 -9.09 -33.01 -14.48
CA ALA A 128 -9.68 -34.07 -13.66
C ALA A 128 -11.05 -34.55 -14.18
N GLY A 129 -11.73 -33.76 -15.01
CA GLY A 129 -13.00 -34.12 -15.65
C GLY A 129 -12.87 -34.81 -17.01
N LEU A 130 -11.73 -34.65 -17.70
CA LEU A 130 -11.53 -35.20 -19.05
C LEU A 130 -10.95 -36.62 -19.06
N TYR A 131 -10.31 -37.03 -17.97
CA TYR A 131 -9.85 -38.41 -17.77
C TYR A 131 -10.23 -38.86 -16.36
N GLY A 132 -11.17 -39.81 -16.27
CA GLY A 132 -11.41 -40.53 -15.02
C GLY A 132 -10.14 -41.28 -14.58
N ARG A 133 -10.05 -41.61 -13.29
CA ARG A 133 -8.93 -42.36 -12.69
C ARG A 133 -8.57 -43.67 -13.44
N ASP A 134 -9.48 -44.17 -14.26
CA ASP A 134 -9.34 -45.39 -15.08
C ASP A 134 -9.00 -45.12 -16.56
N GLY A 135 -8.62 -43.90 -16.94
CA GLY A 135 -8.12 -43.57 -18.29
C GLY A 135 -9.18 -43.55 -19.41
N GLN A 136 -10.45 -43.73 -19.09
CA GLN A 136 -11.53 -43.83 -20.07
C GLN A 136 -12.18 -42.45 -20.34
N PRO A 137 -12.27 -42.00 -21.60
CA PRO A 137 -13.02 -40.79 -21.94
C PRO A 137 -14.52 -41.07 -21.79
N ASN A 138 -15.16 -40.35 -20.87
CA ASN A 138 -16.60 -40.44 -20.66
C ASN A 138 -17.29 -39.58 -21.75
N LEU A 139 -17.28 -40.09 -22.99
CA LEU A 139 -18.13 -39.55 -24.05
C LEU A 139 -19.59 -39.81 -23.62
N PRO A 140 -20.47 -38.79 -23.58
CA PRO A 140 -21.87 -39.02 -23.32
C PRO A 140 -22.41 -39.92 -24.43
N SER A 141 -22.62 -41.19 -24.08
CA SER A 141 -23.25 -42.19 -24.93
C SER A 141 -24.63 -41.65 -25.32
N ALA A 142 -24.71 -41.10 -26.53
CA ALA A 142 -25.95 -40.76 -27.19
C ALA A 142 -26.70 -42.08 -27.41
N ARG A 143 -27.55 -42.41 -26.43
CA ARG A 143 -28.43 -43.58 -26.42
C ARG A 143 -29.44 -43.41 -27.56
N ARG A 144 -29.07 -43.77 -28.78
CA ARG A 144 -29.99 -43.93 -29.90
C ARG A 144 -30.90 -45.09 -29.57
N THR A 145 -32.12 -44.77 -29.14
CA THR A 145 -33.25 -45.69 -29.12
C THR A 145 -33.54 -46.10 -30.56
N LEU A 146 -33.02 -47.25 -30.99
CA LEU A 146 -33.46 -47.88 -32.23
C LEU A 146 -34.79 -48.56 -31.96
N GLY A 147 -35.83 -48.03 -32.60
CA GLY A 147 -37.20 -48.54 -32.53
C GLY A 147 -37.34 -49.92 -33.18
N THR A 148 -38.28 -50.66 -32.61
CA THR A 148 -38.98 -51.85 -33.09
C THR A 148 -39.35 -51.83 -34.58
N VAL A 149 -39.13 -52.95 -35.28
CA VAL A 149 -40.13 -53.75 -36.02
C VAL A 149 -39.72 -55.21 -35.97
#